data_AF-A0A3D6EVC0-F1
#
_entry.id   AF-A0A3D6EVC0-F1
#
_cell.length_a   1.000
_cell.length_b   1.000
_cell.length_c   1.000
_cell.angle_alpha   90.00
_cell.angle_beta   90.00
_cell.angle_gamma   90.00
#
_symmetry.space_group_name_H-M   'P 1'
#
loop_
_entity.id
_entity.type
_entity.pdbx_description
1 polymer ?
#
loop_
_entity_poly.entity_id
_entity_poly.type
_entity_poly.pdbx_seq_one_letter_code
_entity_poly.pdbx_strand_id
1 'polypeptide(L)'
;MLYSHSIEDNKLSLFTLFLNKLISGDIKYKDTVDRVLLDAHQLALGNKSLYQIDRDKFSIIIYLKTSHEEYFKELNPDKLTKTQYRKVLNYLQK
;
A
#
# COMPACT_ATOMS: atom_id res chain seq x y z
N MET A 1 1.04 -11.28 -23.54
CA MET A 1 0.76 -10.90 -22.14
C MET A 1 1.81 -9.89 -21.65
N LEU A 2 1.90 -8.70 -22.27
CA LEU A 2 2.83 -7.62 -21.86
C LEU A 2 2.10 -6.41 -21.25
N TYR A 3 0.83 -6.20 -21.64
CA TYR A 3 0.02 -5.09 -21.15
C TYR A 3 -0.35 -5.19 -19.66
N SER A 4 -0.53 -6.40 -19.12
CA SER A 4 -0.93 -6.57 -17.71
C SER A 4 0.14 -6.09 -16.74
N HIS A 5 1.41 -6.46 -16.96
CA HIS A 5 2.51 -5.98 -16.12
C HIS A 5 2.67 -4.46 -16.21
N SER A 6 2.55 -3.89 -17.41
CA SER A 6 2.63 -2.43 -17.58
C SER A 6 1.56 -1.66 -16.79
N ILE A 7 0.36 -2.23 -16.63
CA ILE A 7 -0.73 -1.61 -15.86
C ILE A 7 -0.46 -1.72 -14.36
N GLU A 8 0.04 -2.86 -13.89
CA GLU A 8 0.37 -3.07 -12.48
C GLU A 8 1.56 -2.21 -12.04
N ASP A 9 2.59 -2.11 -12.87
CA ASP A 9 3.75 -1.22 -12.67
C ASP A 9 3.33 0.25 -12.63
N ASN A 10 2.39 0.65 -13.49
CA ASN A 10 1.81 2.00 -13.48
C ASN A 10 1.02 2.27 -12.20
N LYS A 11 0.26 1.30 -11.69
CA LYS A 11 -0.48 1.43 -10.43
C LYS A 11 0.45 1.57 -9.23
N LEU A 12 1.52 0.77 -9.17
CA LEU A 12 2.56 0.89 -8.14
C LEU A 12 3.29 2.24 -8.23
N SER A 13 3.61 2.70 -9.43
CA SER A 13 4.24 4.01 -9.67
C SER A 13 3.34 5.15 -9.20
N LEU A 14 2.04 5.10 -9.50
CA LEU A 14 1.07 6.08 -9.06
C LEU A 14 0.90 6.10 -7.53
N PHE A 15 0.85 4.91 -6.91
CA PHE A 15 0.80 4.80 -5.45
C PHE A 15 2.06 5.38 -4.78
N THR A 16 3.23 5.12 -5.36
CA THR A 16 4.52 5.69 -4.93
C THR A 16 4.52 7.22 -5.01
N LEU A 17 3.91 7.80 -6.07
CA LEU A 17 3.72 9.24 -6.18
C LEU A 17 2.81 9.78 -5.08
N PHE A 18 1.69 9.10 -4.77
CA PHE A 18 0.78 9.51 -3.70
C PHE A 18 1.44 9.46 -2.32
N LEU A 19 2.21 8.41 -2.03
CA LEU A 19 3.03 8.31 -0.81
C LEU A 19 4.02 9.46 -0.70
N ASN A 20 4.75 9.77 -1.78
CA ASN A 20 5.68 10.90 -1.82
C ASN A 20 4.99 12.23 -1.54
N LYS A 21 3.86 12.51 -2.21
CA LYS A 21 3.08 13.74 -2.00
C LYS A 21 2.56 13.85 -0.57
N LEU A 22 2.09 12.74 0.01
CA LEU A 22 1.64 12.69 1.40
C LEU A 22 2.79 12.98 2.39
N ILE A 23 3.97 12.38 2.18
CA ILE A 23 5.16 12.63 3.01
C ILE A 23 5.58 14.11 2.94
N SER A 24 5.51 14.70 1.74
CA SER A 24 5.76 16.13 1.48
C SER A 24 4.73 17.07 2.11
N GLY A 25 3.60 16.55 2.60
CA GLY A 25 2.58 17.32 3.32
C GLY A 25 1.25 17.51 2.60
N ASP A 26 1.06 16.91 1.42
CA ASP A 26 -0.24 16.93 0.73
C ASP A 26 -1.18 15.86 1.31
N ILE A 27 -1.96 16.27 2.30
CA ILE A 27 -2.91 15.41 3.02
C ILE A 27 -4.07 14.90 2.16
N LYS A 28 -4.28 15.43 0.95
CA LYS A 28 -5.39 14.99 0.07
C LYS A 28 -5.29 13.51 -0.31
N TYR A 29 -4.07 12.96 -0.31
CA TYR A 29 -3.81 11.56 -0.62
C TYR A 29 -3.85 10.64 0.60
N LYS A 30 -4.01 11.19 1.81
CA LYS A 30 -3.95 10.44 3.07
C LYS A 30 -4.97 9.32 3.10
N ASP A 31 -6.24 9.62 2.84
CA ASP A 31 -7.31 8.62 2.85
C ASP A 31 -7.06 7.48 1.87
N THR A 32 -6.55 7.79 0.68
CA THR A 32 -6.23 6.78 -0.35
C THR A 32 -5.09 5.89 0.11
N VAL A 33 -4.01 6.48 0.63
CA VAL A 33 -2.83 5.74 1.12
C VAL A 33 -3.21 4.89 2.32
N ASP A 34 -3.89 5.46 3.30
CA ASP A 34 -4.25 4.78 4.54
C ASP A 34 -5.18 3.59 4.29
N ARG A 35 -6.14 3.71 3.37
CA ARG A 35 -7.01 2.58 3.00
C ARG A 35 -6.21 1.43 2.40
N VAL A 36 -5.21 1.71 1.56
CA VAL A 36 -4.32 0.67 0.99
C VAL A 36 -3.51 0.00 2.10
N LEU A 37 -2.95 0.78 3.02
CA LEU A 37 -2.15 0.25 4.13
C LEU A 37 -3.00 -0.56 5.12
N LEU A 38 -4.21 -0.09 5.42
CA LEU A 38 -5.17 -0.77 6.27
C LEU A 38 -5.62 -2.09 5.63
N ASP A 39 -5.92 -2.11 4.33
CA ASP A 39 -6.28 -3.34 3.63
C ASP A 39 -5.10 -4.33 3.61
N ALA A 40 -3.87 -3.86 3.41
CA ALA A 40 -2.67 -4.70 3.50
C ALA A 40 -2.46 -5.26 4.91
N HIS A 41 -2.67 -4.45 5.94
CA HIS A 41 -2.62 -4.89 7.35
C HIS A 41 -3.70 -5.94 7.65
N GLN A 42 -4.96 -5.67 7.29
CA GLN A 42 -6.07 -6.59 7.52
C GLN A 42 -5.89 -7.91 6.76
N LEU A 43 -5.34 -7.86 5.55
CA LEU A 43 -5.00 -9.06 4.79
C LEU A 43 -3.84 -9.82 5.45
N ALA A 44 -2.81 -9.12 5.94
CA ALA A 44 -1.68 -9.74 6.62
C ALA A 44 -2.08 -10.40 7.96
N LEU A 45 -3.07 -9.85 8.66
CA LEU A 45 -3.66 -10.45 9.86
C LEU A 45 -4.61 -11.62 9.55
N GLY A 46 -5.01 -11.82 8.30
CA GLY A 46 -6.05 -12.79 7.92
C GLY A 46 -7.49 -12.34 8.25
N ASN A 47 -7.67 -11.09 8.68
CA ASN A 47 -8.98 -10.51 9.00
C ASN A 47 -9.80 -10.18 7.74
N LYS A 48 -9.11 -9.98 6.60
CA LYS A 48 -9.73 -9.67 5.31
C LYS A 48 -9.26 -10.68 4.27
N SER A 49 -10.20 -11.20 3.49
CA SER A 49 -9.92 -12.13 2.40
C SER A 49 -9.62 -11.40 1.09
N LEU A 50 -8.97 -12.09 0.15
CA LEU A 50 -8.64 -11.56 -1.18
C LEU A 50 -9.87 -11.01 -1.93
N TYR A 51 -11.04 -11.60 -1.72
CA TYR A 51 -12.29 -11.22 -2.39
C TYR A 51 -12.92 -9.94 -1.83
N GLN A 52 -12.48 -9.49 -0.65
CA GLN A 52 -12.99 -8.28 0.00
C GLN A 52 -12.13 -7.05 -0.31
N ILE A 53 -11.03 -7.23 -1.05
CA ILE A 53 -10.12 -6.16 -1.44
C ILE A 53 -10.65 -5.46 -2.70
N ASP A 54 -10.53 -4.14 -2.70
CA ASP A 54 -10.79 -3.31 -3.87
C ASP A 54 -9.90 -3.74 -5.05
N ARG A 55 -10.52 -4.15 -6.16
CA ARG A 55 -9.82 -4.67 -7.35
C ARG A 55 -8.81 -3.69 -7.92
N ASP A 56 -9.05 -2.39 -7.78
CA ASP A 56 -8.13 -1.39 -8.32
C ASP A 56 -6.83 -1.31 -7.54
N LYS A 57 -6.89 -1.61 -6.23
CA LYS A 57 -5.76 -1.59 -5.30
C LYS A 57 -5.16 -2.97 -5.06
N PHE A 58 -5.79 -4.01 -5.59
CA PHE A 58 -5.45 -5.41 -5.32
C PHE A 58 -3.96 -5.68 -5.56
N SER A 59 -3.43 -5.36 -6.74
CA SER A 59 -2.02 -5.62 -7.06
C SER A 59 -1.05 -4.96 -6.09
N ILE A 60 -1.36 -3.73 -5.62
CA ILE A 60 -0.53 -3.00 -4.64
C ILE A 60 -0.61 -3.68 -3.27
N ILE A 61 -1.82 -4.02 -2.81
CA ILE A 61 -2.05 -4.63 -1.50
C ILE A 61 -1.37 -6.00 -1.42
N ILE A 62 -1.47 -6.81 -2.49
CA ILE A 62 -0.82 -8.11 -2.59
C ILE A 62 0.69 -7.97 -2.62
N TYR A 63 1.22 -7.01 -3.38
CA TYR A 63 2.66 -6.73 -3.39
C TYR A 63 3.16 -6.39 -1.99
N LEU A 64 2.53 -5.44 -1.31
CA LEU A 64 2.89 -5.02 0.04
C LEU A 64 2.83 -6.16 1.06
N LYS A 65 1.76 -6.95 1.04
CA LYS A 65 1.59 -8.11 1.92
C LYS A 65 2.64 -9.18 1.65
N THR A 66 2.96 -9.46 0.38
CA THR A 66 3.86 -10.56 0.01
C THR A 66 5.31 -10.20 0.28
N SER A 67 5.71 -8.97 -0.01
CA SER A 67 7.10 -8.52 0.17
C SER A 67 7.46 -8.30 1.63
N HIS A 68 6.52 -7.84 2.47
CA HIS A 68 6.80 -7.44 3.86
C HIS A 68 5.70 -7.79 4.85
N GLU A 69 5.22 -9.04 4.82
CA GLU A 69 4.09 -9.52 5.63
C GLU A 69 4.22 -9.19 7.13
N GLU A 70 5.37 -9.46 7.74
CA GLU A 70 5.61 -9.23 9.18
C GLU A 70 5.42 -7.75 9.57
N TYR A 71 5.94 -6.84 8.75
CA TYR A 71 5.77 -5.41 9.00
C TYR A 71 4.30 -5.00 8.95
N PHE A 72 3.55 -5.53 7.99
CA PHE A 72 2.13 -5.22 7.87
C PHE A 72 1.29 -5.87 8.97
N LYS A 73 1.71 -6.98 9.59
CA LYS A 73 1.04 -7.52 10.78
C LYS A 73 1.17 -6.60 12.00
N GLU A 74 2.32 -5.96 12.17
CA GLU A 74 2.62 -5.07 13.31
C GLU A 74 2.23 -3.61 13.06
N LEU A 75 1.82 -3.27 11.85
CA LEU A 75 1.42 -1.91 11.50
C LEU A 75 0.23 -1.48 12.35
N ASN A 76 0.33 -0.32 13.01
CA ASN A 76 -0.80 0.28 13.73
C ASN A 76 -1.53 1.27 12.79
N PRO A 77 -2.70 0.90 12.24
CA PRO A 77 -3.42 1.75 11.29
C PRO A 77 -3.99 3.04 11.92
N ASP A 78 -4.27 3.05 13.22
CA ASP A 78 -4.82 4.21 13.91
C ASP A 78 -3.77 5.32 14.15
N LYS A 79 -2.48 4.98 14.02
CA LYS A 79 -1.35 5.88 14.26
C LYS A 79 -0.35 5.88 13.11
N LEU A 80 -0.84 5.96 11.88
CA LEU A 80 0.03 6.09 10.71
C LEU A 80 0.73 7.45 10.71
N THR A 81 2.05 7.41 10.85
CA THR A 81 2.93 8.59 10.86
C THR A 81 3.76 8.67 9.58
N LYS A 82 4.36 9.85 9.32
CA LYS A 82 5.30 10.04 8.20
C LYS A 82 6.42 9.00 8.17
N THR A 83 6.86 8.50 9.33
CA THR A 83 7.87 7.44 9.42
C THR A 83 7.39 6.14 8.79
N GLN A 84 6.13 5.75 9.04
CA GLN A 84 5.57 4.53 8.44
C GLN A 84 5.38 4.69 6.93
N TYR A 85 4.87 5.85 6.47
CA TYR A 85 4.76 6.12 5.03
C TYR A 85 6.13 6.05 4.33
N ARG A 86 7.19 6.60 4.93
CA ARG A 86 8.55 6.50 4.39
C ARG A 86 9.06 5.06 4.35
N LYS A 87 8.75 4.27 5.38
CA LYS A 87 9.15 2.86 5.42
C LYS A 87 8.48 2.06 4.30
N VAL A 88 7.18 2.27 4.07
CA VAL A 88 6.46 1.69 2.94
C VAL A 88 7.02 2.16 1.60
N LEU A 89 7.35 3.45 1.47
CA LEU A 89 7.96 3.98 0.24
C LEU A 89 9.28 3.26 -0.08
N ASN A 90 10.13 3.03 0.92
CA ASN A 90 11.39 2.32 0.74
C ASN A 90 11.20 0.86 0.29
N TYR A 91 10.08 0.23 0.65
CA TYR A 91 9.73 -1.13 0.20
C TYR A 91 9.25 -1.19 -1.25
N LEU A 92 8.74 -0.08 -1.79
CA LEU A 92 8.29 0.02 -3.17
C LEU A 92 9.42 0.37 -4.15
N GLN A 93 10.58 0.80 -3.63
CA GLN A 93 11.75 1.22 -4.42
C GLN A 93 12.86 0.15 -4.48
N LYS A 94 12.69 -0.97 -3.76
CA LYS A 94 13.56 -2.15 -3.80
C LYS A 94 12.95 -3.21 -4.70
#